data_AF-A0A0A2M2B6-F1
#
_entry.id   AF-A0A0A2M2B6-F1
#
_cell.length_a   1.000
_cell.length_b   1.000
_cell.length_c   1.000
_cell.angle_alpha   90.00
_cell.angle_beta   90.00
_cell.angle_gamma   90.00
#
_symmetry.space_group_name_H-M   'P 1'
#
loop_
_entity.id
_entity.type
_entity.pdbx_description
1 polymer ?
#
loop_
_entity_poly.entity_id
_entity_poly.type
_entity_poly.pdbx_seq_one_letter_code
_entity_poly.pdbx_strand_id
1 'polypeptide(L)'
;MKTSYKFILAFVLGLALTSCASKVQRVNEDSVIDLSGRWNDTDSRLTAEEITAELMSHSWYSTYAAENGGKKPVIIVGMITNKSHEHIATETFSKDIEKEIINSGRMKLVQGGPMREEIRAERADQQNYSSQSTMKKFGLENGADFMLQGTINSIVDQKSKEKTVYYQIDLELTNIQTNDKVWIGDKKIKKYVGKKNM
;
A
#
# COMPACT_ATOMS: atom_id res chain seq x y z
N MET A 1 -21.73 -64.01 4.79
CA MET A 1 -20.51 -63.17 4.66
C MET A 1 -20.50 -62.20 3.47
N LYS A 2 -21.18 -62.48 2.34
CA LYS A 2 -21.12 -61.58 1.17
C LYS A 2 -21.95 -60.28 1.26
N THR A 3 -22.90 -60.21 2.18
CA THR A 3 -23.77 -59.04 2.35
C THR A 3 -23.10 -57.94 3.20
N SER A 4 -22.21 -58.32 4.12
CA SER A 4 -21.55 -57.41 5.07
C SER A 4 -20.49 -56.51 4.43
N TYR A 5 -19.77 -56.99 3.39
CA TYR A 5 -18.78 -56.15 2.69
C TYR A 5 -19.43 -55.05 1.84
N LYS A 6 -20.66 -55.26 1.36
CA LYS A 6 -21.42 -54.24 0.61
C LYS A 6 -21.82 -53.07 1.50
N PHE A 7 -22.20 -53.33 2.75
CA PHE A 7 -22.49 -52.28 3.73
C PHE A 7 -21.24 -51.51 4.17
N ILE A 8 -20.10 -52.19 4.34
CA ILE A 8 -18.82 -51.54 4.66
C ILE A 8 -18.35 -50.66 3.48
N LEU A 9 -18.47 -51.15 2.25
CA LEU A 9 -18.10 -50.38 1.06
C LEU A 9 -19.01 -49.15 0.86
N ALA A 10 -20.31 -49.28 1.13
CA ALA A 10 -21.25 -48.15 1.09
C ALA A 10 -20.97 -47.10 2.18
N PHE A 11 -20.54 -47.53 3.38
CA PHE A 11 -20.15 -46.63 4.47
C PHE A 11 -18.84 -45.87 4.18
N VAL A 12 -17.84 -46.56 3.61
CA VAL A 12 -16.57 -45.94 3.19
C VAL A 12 -16.79 -44.97 2.02
N LEU A 13 -17.69 -45.30 1.08
CA LEU A 13 -18.05 -44.41 -0.03
C LEU A 13 -18.87 -43.19 0.46
N GLY A 14 -19.68 -43.35 1.51
CA GLY A 14 -20.42 -42.25 2.15
C GLY A 14 -19.51 -41.26 2.89
N LEU A 15 -18.42 -41.72 3.50
CA LEU A 15 -17.40 -40.88 4.13
C LEU A 15 -16.52 -40.13 3.11
N ALA A 16 -16.43 -40.62 1.87
CA ALA A 16 -15.66 -39.98 0.80
C ALA A 16 -16.37 -38.75 0.17
N LEU A 17 -17.64 -38.49 0.53
CA LEU A 17 -18.43 -37.38 -0.02
C LEU A 17 -18.50 -36.14 0.89
N THR A 18 -17.74 -36.09 1.98
CA THR A 18 -17.61 -34.85 2.76
C THR A 18 -16.66 -33.88 2.04
N SER A 19 -17.19 -33.24 1.00
CA SER A 19 -16.56 -32.08 0.38
C SER A 19 -16.36 -30.99 1.44
N CYS A 20 -15.12 -30.53 1.62
CA CYS A 20 -14.84 -29.34 2.41
C CYS A 20 -15.47 -28.13 1.72
N ALA A 21 -16.70 -27.78 2.10
CA ALA A 21 -17.32 -26.54 1.68
C ALA A 21 -16.55 -25.37 2.31
N SER A 22 -15.93 -24.52 1.49
CA SER A 22 -15.34 -23.27 1.94
C SER A 22 -16.46 -22.31 2.34
N LYS A 23 -16.43 -21.83 3.58
CA LYS A 23 -17.38 -20.82 4.08
C LYS A 23 -16.82 -19.43 3.81
N VAL A 24 -17.43 -18.70 2.88
CA VAL A 24 -17.12 -17.29 2.64
C VAL A 24 -18.00 -16.44 3.54
N GLN A 25 -17.39 -15.60 4.38
CA GLN A 25 -18.09 -14.65 5.22
C GLN A 25 -17.44 -13.28 5.07
N ARG A 26 -18.26 -12.23 4.94
CA ARG A 26 -17.75 -10.86 5.03
C ARG A 26 -17.31 -10.59 6.46
N VAL A 27 -16.08 -10.14 6.61
CA VAL A 27 -15.49 -9.71 7.88
C VAL A 27 -15.26 -8.20 7.82
N ASN A 28 -15.07 -7.57 8.98
CA ASN A 28 -14.73 -6.15 9.05
C ASN A 28 -13.34 -5.93 8.45
N GLU A 29 -13.17 -4.85 7.68
CA GLU A 29 -11.93 -4.42 7.06
C GLU A 29 -10.82 -4.13 8.10
N ASP A 30 -11.19 -3.72 9.32
CA ASP A 30 -10.27 -3.43 10.41
C ASP A 30 -9.81 -4.68 11.18
N SER A 31 -10.36 -5.86 10.85
CA SER A 31 -10.01 -7.10 11.56
C SER A 31 -8.64 -7.62 11.12
N VAL A 32 -7.73 -7.80 12.08
CA VAL A 32 -6.40 -8.34 11.81
C VAL A 32 -6.51 -9.85 11.62
N ILE A 33 -6.34 -10.31 10.38
CA ILE A 33 -6.39 -11.73 10.02
C ILE A 33 -5.12 -12.13 9.25
N ASP A 34 -4.21 -12.82 9.93
CA ASP A 34 -3.02 -13.40 9.32
C ASP A 34 -3.24 -14.88 8.98
N LEU A 35 -3.41 -15.17 7.68
CA LEU A 35 -3.61 -16.55 7.21
C LEU A 35 -2.29 -17.23 6.81
N SER A 36 -1.43 -16.53 6.08
CA SER A 36 -0.26 -17.11 5.40
C SER A 36 1.09 -16.57 5.88
N GLY A 37 1.06 -15.52 6.71
CA GLY A 37 2.24 -14.74 7.08
C GLY A 37 2.85 -13.93 5.93
N ARG A 38 2.12 -13.78 4.81
CA ARG A 38 2.46 -12.87 3.71
C ARG A 38 2.07 -11.43 4.04
N TRP A 39 2.50 -10.49 3.20
CA TRP A 39 2.02 -9.11 3.23
C TRP A 39 0.51 -9.09 3.02
N ASN A 40 -0.19 -8.32 3.85
CA ASN A 40 -1.64 -8.16 3.77
C ASN A 40 -2.07 -6.69 3.87
N ASP A 41 -3.39 -6.48 3.84
CA ASP A 41 -4.04 -5.18 3.98
C ASP A 41 -3.67 -4.47 5.29
N THR A 42 -3.62 -5.21 6.40
CA THR A 42 -3.26 -4.66 7.71
C THR A 42 -1.82 -4.15 7.73
N ASP A 43 -0.87 -4.90 7.16
CA ASP A 43 0.52 -4.46 7.04
C ASP A 43 0.63 -3.18 6.20
N SER A 44 -0.09 -3.13 5.06
CA SER A 44 -0.12 -1.95 4.18
C SER A 44 -0.60 -0.71 4.91
N ARG A 45 -1.77 -0.82 5.55
CA ARG A 45 -2.40 0.27 6.27
C ARG A 45 -1.53 0.76 7.43
N LEU A 46 -1.09 -0.14 8.32
CA LEU A 46 -0.27 0.23 9.48
C LEU A 46 1.08 0.82 9.08
N THR A 47 1.70 0.29 8.02
CA THR A 47 2.95 0.84 7.47
C THR A 47 2.74 2.25 6.94
N ALA A 48 1.66 2.48 6.18
CA ALA A 48 1.34 3.79 5.62
C ALA A 48 1.05 4.81 6.71
N GLU A 49 0.23 4.46 7.71
CA GLU A 49 -0.08 5.31 8.87
C GLU A 49 1.20 5.74 9.61
N GLU A 50 2.05 4.78 9.98
CA GLU A 50 3.23 5.05 10.79
C GLU A 50 4.30 5.83 10.03
N ILE A 51 4.65 5.40 8.82
CA ILE A 51 5.67 6.09 8.03
C ILE A 51 5.20 7.50 7.65
N THR A 52 3.92 7.68 7.29
CA THR A 52 3.42 9.01 6.93
C THR A 52 3.39 9.92 8.16
N ALA A 53 3.02 9.41 9.33
CA ALA A 53 3.10 10.16 10.58
C ALA A 53 4.54 10.60 10.88
N GLU A 54 5.51 9.70 10.72
CA GLU A 54 6.93 10.00 10.87
C GLU A 54 7.36 11.11 9.90
N LEU A 55 7.09 10.93 8.60
CA LEU A 55 7.36 11.89 7.53
C LEU A 55 6.88 13.30 7.90
N MET A 56 5.66 13.44 8.43
CA MET A 56 5.09 14.73 8.79
C MET A 56 5.63 15.34 10.09
N SER A 57 6.15 14.49 10.98
CA SER A 57 6.73 14.91 12.26
C SER A 57 8.21 15.28 12.15
N HIS A 58 8.88 14.83 11.08
CA HIS A 58 10.30 15.05 10.87
C HIS A 58 10.65 16.52 10.61
N SER A 59 11.89 16.90 10.93
CA SER A 59 12.37 18.28 10.88
C SER A 59 12.29 18.94 9.50
N TRP A 60 12.41 18.16 8.41
CA TRP A 60 12.31 18.65 7.04
C TRP A 60 11.01 19.44 6.81
N TYR A 61 9.89 19.00 7.40
CA TYR A 61 8.59 19.67 7.26
C TYR A 61 8.62 21.05 7.90
N SER A 62 9.12 21.16 9.14
CA SER A 62 9.24 22.44 9.83
C SER A 62 10.23 23.38 9.16
N THR A 63 11.34 22.85 8.63
CA THR A 63 12.32 23.62 7.86
C THR A 63 11.69 24.19 6.59
N TYR A 64 11.02 23.35 5.79
CA TYR A 64 10.34 23.79 4.58
C TYR A 64 9.29 24.87 4.91
N ALA A 65 8.47 24.65 5.94
CA ALA A 65 7.43 25.60 6.33
C ALA A 65 8.04 26.95 6.75
N ALA A 66 9.16 26.96 7.49
CA ALA A 66 9.84 28.18 7.90
C ALA A 66 10.41 28.94 6.69
N GLU A 67 11.04 28.24 5.75
CA GLU A 67 11.67 28.82 4.55
C GLU A 67 10.64 29.30 3.52
N ASN A 68 9.44 28.72 3.52
CA ASN A 68 8.39 29.00 2.53
C ASN A 68 7.20 29.77 3.09
N GLY A 69 7.38 30.51 4.19
CA GLY A 69 6.36 31.39 4.76
C GLY A 69 5.10 30.66 5.22
N GLY A 70 5.26 29.46 5.77
CA GLY A 70 4.18 28.61 6.28
C GLY A 70 3.37 27.87 5.20
N LYS A 71 3.81 27.89 3.94
CA LYS A 71 3.15 27.12 2.88
C LYS A 71 3.28 25.61 3.13
N LYS A 72 2.20 24.88 2.84
CA LYS A 72 2.21 23.41 2.85
C LYS A 72 3.06 22.90 1.67
N PRO A 73 3.99 21.95 1.89
CA PRO A 73 4.73 21.35 0.81
C PRO A 73 3.79 20.57 -0.12
N VAL A 74 4.09 20.60 -1.41
CA VAL A 74 3.37 19.86 -2.44
C VAL A 74 4.16 18.58 -2.75
N ILE A 75 3.54 17.44 -2.49
CA ILE A 75 4.13 16.12 -2.63
C ILE A 75 3.51 15.42 -3.84
N ILE A 76 4.32 14.64 -4.54
CA ILE A 76 3.87 13.61 -5.46
C ILE A 76 4.35 12.25 -4.95
N VAL A 77 3.45 11.27 -4.87
CA VAL A 77 3.85 9.88 -4.63
C VAL A 77 4.27 9.29 -5.97
N GLY A 78 5.56 8.97 -6.06
CA GLY A 78 6.17 8.30 -7.19
C GLY A 78 6.10 6.78 -7.08
N MET A 79 6.94 6.11 -7.88
CA MET A 79 6.97 4.64 -7.92
C MET A 79 7.51 4.06 -6.61
N ILE A 80 6.74 3.15 -6.01
CA ILE A 80 7.20 2.24 -4.97
C ILE A 80 7.46 0.89 -5.62
N THR A 81 8.72 0.48 -5.64
CA THR A 81 9.15 -0.74 -6.34
C THR A 81 9.07 -1.95 -5.42
N ASN A 82 8.33 -2.97 -5.85
CA ASN A 82 8.35 -4.26 -5.17
C ASN A 82 9.62 -5.04 -5.55
N LYS A 83 10.48 -5.29 -4.56
CA LYS A 83 11.68 -6.13 -4.63
C LYS A 83 11.57 -7.36 -3.72
N SER A 84 10.37 -7.67 -3.23
CA SER A 84 10.11 -8.81 -2.36
C SER A 84 10.05 -10.13 -3.14
N HIS A 85 10.01 -11.25 -2.42
CA HIS A 85 9.82 -12.59 -2.98
C HIS A 85 8.35 -12.89 -3.34
N GLU A 86 7.47 -11.90 -3.29
CA GLU A 86 6.05 -12.07 -3.56
C GLU A 86 5.44 -10.93 -4.36
N HIS A 87 4.26 -11.15 -4.92
CA HIS A 87 3.50 -10.12 -5.60
C HIS A 87 2.77 -9.25 -4.56
N ILE A 88 3.30 -8.06 -4.30
CA ILE A 88 2.70 -7.03 -3.47
C ILE A 88 2.04 -5.98 -4.37
N ALA A 89 0.79 -5.65 -4.08
CA ALA A 89 0.07 -4.56 -4.75
C ALA A 89 0.57 -3.21 -4.24
N THR A 90 1.70 -2.74 -4.79
CA THR A 90 2.32 -1.47 -4.37
C THR A 90 1.43 -0.27 -4.64
N GLU A 91 0.53 -0.35 -5.62
CA GLU A 91 -0.47 0.70 -5.86
C GLU A 91 -1.42 0.89 -4.68
N THR A 92 -1.87 -0.20 -4.02
CA THR A 92 -2.70 -0.12 -2.82
C THR A 92 -1.94 0.58 -1.70
N PHE A 93 -0.68 0.20 -1.49
CA PHE A 93 0.17 0.85 -0.49
C PHE A 93 0.43 2.33 -0.79
N SER A 94 0.72 2.68 -2.04
CA SER A 94 0.82 4.08 -2.48
C SER A 94 -0.46 4.86 -2.17
N LYS A 95 -1.64 4.26 -2.41
CA LYS A 95 -2.94 4.90 -2.13
C LYS A 95 -3.21 5.07 -0.64
N ASP A 96 -2.79 4.13 0.19
CA ASP A 96 -2.87 4.28 1.64
C ASP A 96 -2.02 5.46 2.11
N ILE A 97 -0.78 5.62 1.61
CA ILE A 97 0.06 6.79 1.90
C ILE A 97 -0.60 8.09 1.43
N GLU A 98 -1.10 8.14 0.19
CA GLU A 98 -1.80 9.31 -0.34
C GLU A 98 -2.98 9.73 0.55
N LYS A 99 -3.75 8.74 1.04
CA LYS A 99 -4.88 8.94 1.94
C LYS A 99 -4.43 9.54 3.28
N GLU A 100 -3.38 9.00 3.89
CA GLU A 100 -2.83 9.52 5.14
C GLU A 100 -2.30 10.95 5.01
N ILE A 101 -1.63 11.25 3.89
CA ILE A 101 -1.18 12.61 3.57
C ILE A 101 -2.38 13.57 3.47
N ILE A 102 -3.43 13.19 2.74
CA ILE A 102 -4.64 14.02 2.56
C ILE A 102 -5.36 14.21 3.91
N ASN A 103 -5.56 13.14 4.67
CA ASN A 103 -6.28 13.14 5.95
C ASN A 103 -5.59 14.04 6.99
N SER A 104 -4.25 14.09 6.98
CA SER A 104 -3.50 14.97 7.88
C SER A 104 -3.79 16.46 7.63
N GLY A 105 -4.12 16.82 6.39
CA GLY A 105 -4.20 18.21 5.93
C GLY A 105 -2.89 19.00 6.02
N ARG A 106 -1.74 18.40 6.37
CA ARG A 106 -0.47 19.12 6.57
C ARG A 106 0.27 19.41 5.28
N MET A 107 0.08 18.56 4.27
CA MET A 107 0.74 18.66 2.97
C MET A 107 -0.30 18.69 1.85
N LYS A 108 0.09 19.09 0.65
CA LYS A 108 -0.72 18.98 -0.56
C LYS A 108 -0.23 17.79 -1.37
N LEU A 109 -1.15 17.11 -2.03
CA LEU A 109 -0.83 16.02 -2.95
C LEU A 109 -1.23 16.43 -4.37
N VAL A 110 -0.39 16.11 -5.36
CA VAL A 110 -0.72 16.28 -6.78
C VAL A 110 -0.67 14.96 -7.53
N GLN A 111 -1.49 14.86 -8.57
CA GLN A 111 -1.54 13.66 -9.39
C GLN A 111 -0.26 13.49 -10.21
N GLY A 112 0.24 12.26 -10.28
CA GLY A 112 1.37 11.84 -11.10
C GLY A 112 1.00 10.87 -12.22
N GLY A 113 1.97 10.63 -13.11
CA GLY A 113 1.93 9.54 -14.08
C GLY A 113 0.72 9.58 -15.04
N PRO A 114 0.18 8.42 -15.44
CA PRO A 114 -0.94 8.32 -16.40
C PRO A 114 -2.19 9.10 -15.98
N MET A 115 -2.53 9.09 -14.70
CA MET A 115 -3.69 9.81 -14.15
C MET A 115 -3.59 11.33 -14.34
N ARG A 116 -2.37 11.89 -14.40
CA ARG A 116 -2.19 13.31 -14.72
C ARG A 116 -2.56 13.60 -16.17
N GLU A 117 -2.24 12.69 -17.08
CA GLU A 117 -2.58 12.83 -18.49
C GLU A 117 -4.10 12.71 -18.71
N GLU A 118 -4.79 11.85 -17.96
CA GLU A 118 -6.26 11.82 -17.94
C GLU A 118 -6.87 13.16 -17.52
N ILE A 119 -6.34 13.79 -16.46
CA ILE A 119 -6.79 15.12 -16.02
C ILE A 119 -6.51 16.20 -17.08
N ARG A 120 -5.38 16.12 -17.79
CA ARG A 120 -5.03 17.05 -18.88
C ARG A 120 -5.95 16.87 -20.08
N ALA A 121 -6.32 15.63 -20.41
CA ALA A 121 -7.27 15.32 -21.45
C ALA A 121 -8.67 15.87 -21.12
N GLU A 122 -9.15 15.64 -19.89
CA GLU A 122 -10.40 16.25 -19.40
C GLU A 122 -10.36 17.79 -19.50
N ARG A 123 -9.22 18.41 -19.12
CA ARG A 123 -9.06 19.86 -19.27
C ARG A 123 -9.09 20.33 -20.72
N ALA A 124 -8.61 19.52 -21.66
CA ALA A 124 -8.68 19.79 -23.09
C ALA A 124 -10.14 19.76 -23.57
N ASP A 125 -10.91 18.76 -23.13
CA ASP A 125 -12.33 18.65 -23.43
C ASP A 125 -13.13 19.83 -22.87
N GLN A 126 -12.79 20.30 -21.67
CA GLN A 126 -13.39 21.51 -21.12
C GLN A 126 -13.20 22.74 -22.01
N GLN A 127 -12.11 22.83 -22.80
CA GLN A 127 -11.92 23.97 -23.72
C GLN A 127 -12.97 24.03 -24.82
N ASN A 128 -13.52 22.87 -25.20
CA ASN A 128 -14.50 22.77 -26.26
C ASN A 128 -15.94 22.76 -25.74
N TYR A 129 -16.17 22.21 -24.54
CA TYR A 129 -17.53 21.87 -24.10
C TYR A 129 -17.97 22.54 -22.79
N SER A 130 -17.05 23.09 -21.99
CA SER A 130 -17.41 23.77 -20.74
C SER A 130 -17.71 25.26 -20.95
N SER A 131 -18.55 25.83 -20.09
CA SER A 131 -18.77 27.28 -20.05
C SER A 131 -17.47 28.02 -19.71
N GLN A 132 -17.31 29.24 -20.24
CA GLN A 132 -16.14 30.08 -19.92
C GLN A 132 -15.97 30.34 -18.41
N SER A 133 -17.06 30.38 -17.65
CA SER A 133 -17.04 30.63 -16.21
C SER A 133 -16.50 29.45 -15.39
N THR A 134 -16.59 28.23 -15.91
CA THR A 134 -16.23 27.00 -15.18
C THR A 134 -14.96 26.34 -15.72
N MET A 135 -14.64 26.56 -16.99
CA MET A 135 -13.48 26.01 -17.70
C MET A 135 -12.16 26.29 -16.98
N LYS A 136 -11.31 25.27 -16.85
CA LYS A 136 -9.98 25.39 -16.24
C LYS A 136 -8.91 25.69 -17.30
N LYS A 137 -7.90 26.49 -16.92
CA LYS A 137 -6.80 26.89 -17.82
C LYS A 137 -5.64 25.89 -17.75
N PHE A 138 -4.97 25.69 -18.88
CA PHE A 138 -3.68 24.99 -18.94
C PHE A 138 -2.57 25.83 -18.30
N GLY A 139 -1.48 25.17 -17.89
CA GLY A 139 -0.30 25.81 -17.31
C GLY A 139 -0.45 26.25 -15.85
N LEU A 140 -1.58 25.95 -15.19
CA LEU A 140 -1.84 26.28 -13.78
C LEU A 140 -1.85 25.04 -12.87
N GLU A 141 -1.22 23.94 -13.30
CA GLU A 141 -1.02 22.77 -12.44
C GLU A 141 -0.05 23.12 -11.30
N ASN A 142 -0.37 22.71 -10.08
CA ASN A 142 0.57 22.87 -8.98
C ASN A 142 1.78 21.95 -9.20
N GLY A 143 2.98 22.53 -9.26
CA GLY A 143 4.22 21.76 -9.25
C GLY A 143 4.42 21.08 -7.90
N ALA A 144 4.89 19.84 -7.90
CA ALA A 144 5.36 19.19 -6.68
C ALA A 144 6.73 19.77 -6.29
N ASP A 145 6.91 20.04 -5.00
CA ASP A 145 8.20 20.39 -4.40
C ASP A 145 9.04 19.14 -4.17
N PHE A 146 8.39 18.05 -3.74
CA PHE A 146 9.05 16.81 -3.39
C PHE A 146 8.37 15.59 -4.01
N MET A 147 9.17 14.56 -4.25
CA MET A 147 8.73 13.25 -4.69
C MET A 147 9.01 12.22 -3.59
N LEU A 148 7.98 11.47 -3.20
CA LEU A 148 8.09 10.33 -2.29
C LEU A 148 8.20 9.04 -3.11
N GLN A 149 9.27 8.28 -2.94
CA GLN A 149 9.52 7.03 -3.67
C GLN A 149 10.11 5.99 -2.72
N GLY A 150 10.21 4.74 -3.16
CA GLY A 150 10.92 3.77 -2.35
C GLY A 150 10.79 2.33 -2.82
N THR A 151 11.06 1.42 -1.90
CA THR A 151 11.09 -0.02 -2.19
C THR A 151 10.49 -0.85 -1.07
N ILE A 152 9.91 -1.99 -1.43
CA ILE A 152 9.51 -3.04 -0.50
C ILE A 152 10.40 -4.25 -0.75
N ASN A 153 11.21 -4.61 0.23
CA ASN A 153 12.11 -5.77 0.21
C ASN A 153 11.57 -6.86 1.14
N SER A 154 12.01 -8.09 0.91
CA SER A 154 11.74 -9.18 1.86
C SER A 154 12.90 -10.16 1.96
N ILE A 155 13.05 -10.79 3.12
CA ILE A 155 13.97 -11.89 3.37
C ILE A 155 13.15 -13.05 3.92
N VAL A 156 13.29 -14.22 3.29
CA VAL A 156 12.62 -15.46 3.71
C VAL A 156 13.67 -16.41 4.28
N ASP A 157 13.45 -16.87 5.50
CA ASP A 157 14.22 -17.95 6.11
C ASP A 157 13.28 -19.10 6.47
N GLN A 158 13.58 -20.31 6.00
CA GLN A 158 12.70 -21.46 6.16
C GLN A 158 13.51 -22.71 6.52
N LYS A 159 13.05 -23.42 7.55
CA LYS A 159 13.56 -24.74 7.94
C LYS A 159 12.40 -25.66 8.28
N SER A 160 12.25 -26.75 7.52
CA SER A 160 11.16 -27.73 7.72
C SER A 160 9.79 -27.03 7.63
N LYS A 161 8.96 -27.13 8.67
CA LYS A 161 7.61 -26.54 8.77
C LYS A 161 7.59 -25.13 9.37
N GLU A 162 8.77 -24.55 9.62
CA GLU A 162 8.92 -23.23 10.20
C GLU A 162 9.50 -22.27 9.17
N LYS A 163 8.95 -21.08 9.10
CA LYS A 163 9.34 -20.03 8.18
C LYS A 163 9.27 -18.68 8.89
N THR A 164 10.24 -17.81 8.65
CA THR A 164 10.12 -16.39 8.93
C THR A 164 10.12 -15.61 7.63
N VAL A 165 9.29 -14.57 7.57
CA VAL A 165 9.29 -13.58 6.51
C VAL A 165 9.53 -12.23 7.13
N TYR A 166 10.64 -11.61 6.75
CA TYR A 166 10.99 -10.26 7.11
C TYR A 166 10.67 -9.35 5.91
N TYR A 167 9.96 -8.26 6.15
CA TYR A 167 9.71 -7.20 5.20
C TYR A 167 10.41 -5.94 5.66
N GLN A 168 10.99 -5.22 4.70
CA GLN A 168 11.54 -3.90 4.92
C GLN A 168 11.03 -2.97 3.84
N ILE A 169 10.38 -1.90 4.27
CA ILE A 169 9.82 -0.86 3.44
C ILE A 169 10.71 0.35 3.68
N ASP A 170 11.36 0.83 2.63
CA ASP A 170 12.22 2.01 2.68
C ASP A 170 11.60 3.07 1.77
N LEU A 171 11.27 4.23 2.35
CA LEU A 171 10.73 5.38 1.62
C LEU A 171 11.66 6.58 1.74
N GLU A 172 11.76 7.35 0.66
CA GLU A 172 12.65 8.50 0.55
C GLU A 172 11.88 9.69 0.00
N LEU A 173 12.05 10.86 0.62
CA LEU A 173 11.51 12.13 0.16
C LEU A 173 12.63 12.94 -0.50
N THR A 174 12.48 13.21 -1.79
CA THR A 174 13.50 13.91 -2.59
C THR A 174 12.96 15.25 -3.08
N ASN A 175 13.74 16.32 -2.91
CA ASN A 175 13.46 17.62 -3.51
C ASN A 175 13.59 17.52 -5.03
N ILE A 176 12.53 17.82 -5.78
CA ILE A 176 12.49 17.63 -7.24
C ILE A 176 13.45 18.58 -7.96
N GLN A 177 13.69 19.77 -7.40
CA GLN A 177 14.54 20.78 -8.03
C GLN A 177 16.02 20.52 -7.78
N THR A 178 16.41 20.12 -6.57
CA THR A 178 17.82 19.95 -6.20
C THR A 178 18.32 18.50 -6.24
N ASN A 179 17.39 17.53 -6.25
CA ASN A 179 17.65 16.09 -6.05
C ASN A 179 18.17 15.72 -4.65
N ASP A 180 18.05 16.61 -3.67
CA ASP A 180 18.42 16.30 -2.29
C ASP A 180 17.40 15.38 -1.65
N LYS A 181 17.86 14.28 -1.04
CA LYS A 181 17.04 13.49 -0.12
C LYS A 181 16.93 14.23 1.20
N VAL A 182 15.74 14.73 1.52
CA VAL A 182 15.49 15.51 2.74
C VAL A 182 14.94 14.66 3.89
N TRP A 183 14.49 13.44 3.58
CA TRP A 183 14.04 12.46 4.56
C TRP A 183 14.14 11.05 3.99
N ILE A 184 14.44 10.10 4.87
CA ILE A 184 14.40 8.66 4.62
C ILE A 184 13.75 8.04 5.85
N GLY A 185 12.74 7.22 5.64
CA GLY A 185 12.09 6.46 6.70
C GLY A 185 11.97 5.00 6.31
N ASP A 186 11.87 4.14 7.32
CA ASP A 186 11.73 2.71 7.12
C ASP A 186 10.70 2.09 8.06
N LYS A 187 10.09 1.00 7.60
CA LYS A 187 9.29 0.11 8.44
C LYS A 187 9.75 -1.32 8.25
N LYS A 188 9.91 -2.02 9.36
CA LYS A 188 10.31 -3.42 9.41
C LYS A 188 9.19 -4.25 10.00
N ILE A 189 8.83 -5.34 9.33
CA ILE A 189 7.82 -6.31 9.79
C ILE A 189 8.46 -7.69 9.74
N LYS A 190 8.31 -8.47 10.82
CA LYS A 190 8.80 -9.85 10.85
C LYS A 190 7.68 -10.78 11.27
N LYS A 191 7.31 -11.70 10.39
CA LYS A 191 6.26 -12.69 10.60
C LYS A 191 6.86 -14.08 10.76
N TYR A 192 6.44 -14.81 11.78
CA TYR A 192 6.78 -16.22 11.97
C TYR A 192 5.58 -17.08 11.57
N VAL A 193 5.83 -18.11 10.77
CA VAL A 193 4.86 -19.10 10.33
C VAL A 193 5.39 -20.47 10.75
N GLY A 194 4.70 -21.08 11.71
CA GLY A 194 5.08 -22.37 12.26
C GLY A 194 4.01 -22.85 13.23
N LYS A 195 4.23 -24.03 13.83
CA LYS A 195 3.36 -24.43 14.94
C LYS A 195 3.54 -23.43 16.07
N LYS A 196 2.43 -22.97 16.64
CA LYS A 196 2.40 -22.10 17.82
C LYS A 196 3.27 -22.75 18.90
N ASN A 197 4.42 -22.17 19.23
CA ASN A 197 5.07 -22.48 20.50
C ASN A 197 4.14 -21.88 21.56
N MET A 198 3.51 -22.75 22.35
CA MET A 198 2.84 -22.34 23.59
C MET A 198 3.86 -21.72 24.54
#